data_AF-A0AAU2VQ34-F1
#
_entry.id   AF-A0AAU2VQ34-F1
#
_cell.length_a   1.000
_cell.length_b   1.000
_cell.length_c   1.000
_cell.angle_alpha   90.00
_cell.angle_beta   90.00
_cell.angle_gamma   90.00
#
_symmetry.space_group_name_H-M   'P 1'
#
loop_
_entity.id
_entity.type
_entity.pdbx_description
1 polymer ?
#
loop_
_entity_poly.entity_id
_entity_poly.type
_entity_poly.pdbx_seq_one_letter_code
_entity_poly.pdbx_strand_id
1 'polypeptide(L)'
;MSIRHTTKSRRAVAATSMAAVLALVVTGCGGDDGGGAKGPGASSSSKSPGEDTDGDKGANEDTAAGDQVDPNANLAQARGDKGMLLVINQVKRDTGGFVTVQGELTNKGDTPVNPSAWVGTETTIVNSNLNSVAGATLVDKVGKKRYYILRDTDGRCLCTSDMSAVQPGKSTPVFMQFPAPPSTTTEVDFTLPTFATTSLKISG
;
A
#
# COMPACT_ATOMS: atom_id res chain seq x y z
N MET A 1 -42.74 11.35 58.40
CA MET A 1 -42.46 12.73 57.92
C MET A 1 -41.92 12.60 56.50
N SER A 2 -42.71 13.01 55.48
CA SER A 2 -42.57 14.31 54.79
C SER A 2 -41.53 14.20 53.66
N ILE A 3 -41.69 14.67 52.42
CA ILE A 3 -42.74 15.36 51.67
C ILE A 3 -42.41 15.09 50.19
N ARG A 4 -43.44 15.19 49.34
CA ARG A 4 -43.41 15.07 47.88
C ARG A 4 -42.50 16.12 47.23
N HIS A 5 -41.94 15.81 46.05
CA HIS A 5 -41.84 16.81 44.99
C HIS A 5 -42.37 16.25 43.67
N THR A 6 -43.40 16.93 43.18
CA THR A 6 -43.98 16.83 41.85
C THR A 6 -43.48 18.01 41.02
N THR A 7 -43.17 17.81 39.75
CA THR A 7 -43.25 18.84 38.67
C THR A 7 -43.23 18.08 37.33
N LYS A 8 -44.38 17.89 36.67
CA LYS A 8 -45.03 18.76 35.66
C LYS A 8 -44.24 18.95 34.35
N SER A 9 -44.68 18.20 33.34
CA SER A 9 -45.11 18.61 31.99
C SER A 9 -44.30 19.65 31.18
N ARG A 10 -44.04 19.32 29.91
CA ARG A 10 -44.56 20.01 28.70
C ARG A 10 -44.07 19.24 27.46
N ARG A 11 -45.01 18.82 26.59
CA ARG A 11 -45.19 19.27 25.17
C ARG A 11 -43.91 19.06 24.32
N ALA A 12 -43.93 18.38 23.18
CA ALA A 12 -44.91 18.48 22.12
C ALA A 12 -44.88 17.26 21.19
N VAL A 13 -46.06 16.91 20.70
CA VAL A 13 -46.28 16.15 19.47
C VAL A 13 -45.90 17.06 18.29
N ALA A 14 -45.10 16.56 17.35
CA ALA A 14 -45.23 16.87 15.93
C ALA A 14 -44.45 15.84 15.12
N ALA A 15 -45.19 14.92 14.50
CA ALA A 15 -44.72 14.17 13.35
C ALA A 15 -44.72 15.11 12.13
N THR A 16 -43.63 15.13 11.38
CA THR A 16 -43.62 15.64 10.01
C THR A 16 -42.78 14.72 9.16
N SER A 17 -43.48 13.84 8.45
CA SER A 17 -43.03 13.09 7.29
C SER A 17 -42.79 14.07 6.13
N MET A 18 -41.60 14.04 5.54
CA MET A 18 -41.37 14.57 4.20
C MET A 18 -40.76 13.47 3.37
N ALA A 19 -41.60 12.85 2.54
CA ALA A 19 -41.19 12.00 1.44
C ALA A 19 -40.67 12.90 0.31
N ALA A 20 -39.37 12.87 0.04
CA ALA A 20 -38.81 13.45 -1.16
C ALA A 20 -38.68 12.33 -2.21
N VAL A 21 -39.64 12.27 -3.13
CA VAL A 21 -39.55 11.44 -4.34
C VAL A 21 -38.64 12.16 -5.32
N LEU A 22 -37.40 11.69 -5.49
CA LEU A 22 -36.56 12.10 -6.61
C LEU A 22 -36.90 11.23 -7.82
N ALA A 23 -37.59 11.81 -8.80
CA ALA A 23 -37.71 11.25 -10.14
C ALA A 23 -36.45 11.61 -10.94
N LEU A 24 -35.60 10.61 -11.19
CA LEU A 24 -34.51 10.70 -12.17
C LEU A 24 -35.04 10.16 -13.50
N VAL A 25 -35.27 11.06 -14.45
CA VAL A 25 -35.52 10.72 -15.85
C VAL A 25 -34.15 10.62 -16.53
N VAL A 26 -33.73 9.41 -16.89
CA VAL A 26 -32.60 9.21 -17.80
C VAL A 26 -33.18 8.78 -19.14
N THR A 27 -33.25 9.72 -20.07
CA THR A 27 -33.37 9.43 -21.50
C THR A 27 -31.97 9.07 -22.01
N GLY A 28 -31.59 7.80 -21.88
CA GLY A 28 -30.41 7.22 -22.50
C GLY A 28 -30.83 6.47 -23.76
N CYS A 29 -30.74 7.14 -24.91
CA CYS A 29 -30.90 6.56 -26.23
C CYS A 29 -29.62 5.79 -26.58
N GLY A 30 -29.68 4.46 -26.61
CA GLY A 30 -28.63 3.58 -27.11
C GLY A 30 -29.31 2.34 -27.65
N GLY A 31 -29.50 2.31 -28.97
CA GLY A 31 -30.39 1.39 -29.69
C GLY A 31 -29.97 -0.07 -29.65
N ASP A 32 -30.99 -0.91 -29.69
CA ASP A 32 -30.97 -2.34 -29.95
C ASP A 32 -31.08 -2.61 -31.46
N ASP A 33 -30.79 -3.86 -31.82
CA ASP A 33 -31.10 -4.57 -33.07
C ASP A 33 -30.23 -4.41 -34.32
N GLY A 34 -29.89 -5.57 -34.89
CA GLY A 34 -29.68 -5.71 -36.34
C GLY A 34 -28.48 -6.57 -36.74
N GLY A 35 -28.67 -7.88 -36.78
CA GLY A 35 -27.67 -8.84 -37.26
C GLY A 35 -27.41 -8.82 -38.77
N GLY A 36 -26.48 -9.69 -39.19
CA GLY A 36 -26.53 -10.31 -40.52
C GLY A 36 -25.29 -10.17 -41.41
N ALA A 37 -24.57 -11.29 -41.51
CA ALA A 37 -24.00 -11.87 -42.74
C ALA A 37 -22.55 -11.54 -43.18
N LYS A 38 -21.69 -12.56 -42.91
CA LYS A 38 -20.87 -13.34 -43.85
C LYS A 38 -19.92 -12.62 -44.84
N GLY A 39 -18.64 -12.90 -44.64
CA GLY A 39 -17.60 -12.99 -45.68
C GLY A 39 -16.49 -13.97 -45.22
N PRO A 40 -16.08 -14.98 -46.02
CA PRO A 40 -15.34 -16.15 -45.54
C PRO A 40 -13.83 -16.10 -45.83
N GLY A 41 -13.08 -16.94 -45.11
CA GLY A 41 -11.84 -17.53 -45.62
C GLY A 41 -10.57 -17.19 -44.84
N ALA A 42 -10.10 -18.13 -44.03
CA ALA A 42 -8.88 -18.89 -44.35
C ALA A 42 -8.58 -19.90 -43.23
N SER A 43 -8.50 -21.14 -43.68
CA SER A 43 -8.32 -22.41 -42.99
C SER A 43 -7.07 -22.54 -42.11
N SER A 44 -7.27 -23.24 -40.99
CA SER A 44 -6.51 -24.41 -40.52
C SER A 44 -4.98 -24.34 -40.39
N SER A 45 -4.48 -24.61 -39.18
CA SER A 45 -3.73 -25.85 -38.90
C SER A 45 -3.51 -26.06 -37.41
N SER A 46 -4.09 -27.15 -36.90
CA SER A 46 -3.77 -27.81 -35.65
C SER A 46 -2.39 -28.50 -35.73
N LYS A 47 -1.52 -28.27 -34.74
CA LYS A 47 -0.53 -29.27 -34.28
C LYS A 47 -0.32 -29.12 -32.77
N SER A 48 -0.37 -30.25 -32.09
CA SER A 48 0.15 -30.57 -30.74
C SER A 48 0.66 -32.02 -30.84
N PRO A 49 1.52 -32.56 -29.96
CA PRO A 49 2.30 -31.99 -28.86
C PRO A 49 3.83 -32.21 -29.04
N GLY A 50 4.64 -31.57 -28.19
CA GLY A 50 6.06 -31.88 -28.03
C GLY A 50 6.47 -31.74 -26.57
N GLU A 51 6.95 -32.84 -26.00
CA GLU A 51 7.41 -33.05 -24.62
C GLU A 51 8.62 -32.18 -24.22
N ASP A 52 8.59 -31.82 -22.94
CA ASP A 52 9.67 -31.65 -21.97
C ASP A 52 10.98 -30.94 -22.37
N THR A 53 11.16 -29.76 -21.78
CA THR A 53 12.42 -29.42 -21.08
C THR A 53 12.13 -28.32 -20.07
N ASP A 54 12.57 -28.56 -18.83
CA ASP A 54 12.48 -27.68 -17.66
C ASP A 54 12.82 -26.22 -18.00
N GLY A 55 11.80 -25.37 -17.94
CA GLY A 55 11.90 -23.93 -18.10
C GLY A 55 11.47 -23.25 -16.82
N ASP A 56 12.47 -22.78 -16.08
CA ASP A 56 12.43 -21.76 -15.03
C ASP A 56 11.25 -20.79 -15.20
N LYS A 57 10.21 -20.97 -14.37
CA LYS A 57 9.11 -19.99 -14.27
C LYS A 57 9.61 -18.82 -13.46
N GLY A 58 10.17 -17.85 -14.19
CA GLY A 58 10.45 -16.51 -13.71
C GLY A 58 9.30 -15.98 -12.86
N ALA A 59 9.68 -15.53 -11.66
CA ALA A 59 8.78 -14.81 -10.78
C ALA A 59 8.18 -13.63 -11.54
N ASN A 60 6.86 -13.53 -11.44
CA ASN A 60 6.07 -12.41 -11.90
C ASN A 60 6.68 -11.10 -11.37
N GLU A 61 7.34 -10.33 -12.22
CA GLU A 61 7.85 -9.00 -11.88
C GLU A 61 6.66 -8.06 -11.67
N ASP A 62 6.40 -7.75 -10.41
CA ASP A 62 5.38 -6.80 -9.99
C ASP A 62 5.75 -5.38 -10.46
N THR A 63 4.80 -4.71 -11.10
CA THR A 63 5.00 -3.58 -12.02
C THR A 63 5.06 -2.20 -11.32
N ALA A 64 5.64 -2.14 -10.12
CA ALA A 64 5.91 -0.88 -9.41
C ALA A 64 7.41 -0.50 -9.33
N ALA A 65 8.32 -1.42 -9.66
CA ALA A 65 9.76 -1.18 -9.63
C ALA A 65 10.27 -0.60 -10.97
N GLY A 66 9.85 0.62 -11.29
CA GLY A 66 10.16 1.27 -12.58
C GLY A 66 11.63 1.62 -12.83
N ASP A 67 12.54 1.39 -11.88
CA ASP A 67 13.96 1.67 -12.04
C ASP A 67 14.83 0.61 -11.38
N GLN A 68 15.93 0.24 -12.05
CA GLN A 68 16.98 -0.59 -11.48
C GLN A 68 17.58 0.10 -10.25
N VAL A 69 17.53 -0.56 -9.10
CA VAL A 69 18.17 -0.13 -7.86
C VAL A 69 19.59 -0.66 -7.84
N ASP A 70 20.57 0.19 -7.53
CA ASP A 70 21.91 -0.30 -7.19
C ASP A 70 21.88 -0.89 -5.77
N PRO A 71 22.01 -2.22 -5.59
CA PRO A 71 21.96 -2.84 -4.28
C PRO A 71 23.16 -2.44 -3.40
N ASN A 72 24.22 -1.88 -3.97
CA ASN A 72 25.40 -1.41 -3.23
C ASN A 72 25.26 0.04 -2.75
N ALA A 73 24.25 0.78 -3.23
CA ALA A 73 23.98 2.12 -2.75
C ALA A 73 23.58 2.10 -1.28
N ASN A 74 24.19 2.96 -0.47
CA ASN A 74 23.93 3.05 0.97
C ASN A 74 23.58 4.50 1.32
N LEU A 75 22.33 4.89 1.01
CA LEU A 75 21.87 6.27 1.18
C LEU A 75 21.58 6.60 2.64
N ALA A 76 21.06 5.62 3.38
CA ALA A 76 20.79 5.71 4.80
C ALA A 76 20.69 4.33 5.42
N GLN A 77 20.75 4.27 6.75
CA GLN A 77 20.53 3.05 7.52
C GLN A 77 19.64 3.32 8.72
N ALA A 78 18.84 2.33 9.09
CA ALA A 78 18.07 2.30 10.32
C ALA A 78 18.32 0.97 11.05
N ARG A 79 18.73 1.05 12.32
CA ARG A 79 18.87 -0.13 13.18
C ARG A 79 17.52 -0.46 13.79
N GLY A 80 17.14 -1.73 13.74
CA GLY A 80 15.94 -2.26 14.37
C GLY A 80 16.25 -3.18 15.54
N ASP A 81 15.19 -3.53 16.25
CA ASP A 81 15.25 -4.50 17.34
C ASP A 81 15.80 -5.86 16.88
N LYS A 82 16.29 -6.66 17.84
CA LYS A 82 16.78 -8.03 17.61
C LYS A 82 17.88 -8.14 16.54
N GLY A 83 18.66 -7.07 16.33
CA GLY A 83 19.75 -7.06 15.36
C GLY A 83 19.31 -6.86 13.92
N MET A 84 18.09 -6.38 13.67
CA MET A 84 17.67 -6.00 12.32
C MET A 84 18.41 -4.74 11.84
N LEU A 85 18.74 -4.72 10.56
CA LEU A 85 19.30 -3.58 9.87
C LEU A 85 18.49 -3.33 8.59
N LEU A 86 17.99 -2.12 8.43
CA LEU A 86 17.44 -1.64 7.16
C LEU A 86 18.48 -0.74 6.50
N VAL A 87 18.92 -1.10 5.30
CA VAL A 87 19.72 -0.23 4.42
C VAL A 87 18.80 0.34 3.37
N ILE A 88 18.80 1.65 3.17
CA ILE A 88 18.04 2.32 2.12
C ILE A 88 18.95 2.52 0.92
N ASN A 89 18.58 1.93 -0.21
CA ASN A 89 19.34 1.96 -1.45
C ASN A 89 18.83 3.05 -2.40
N GLN A 90 17.53 3.36 -2.36
CA GLN A 90 16.92 4.38 -3.24
C GLN A 90 15.75 5.09 -2.57
N VAL A 91 15.64 6.40 -2.84
CA VAL A 91 14.48 7.23 -2.50
C VAL A 91 14.21 8.12 -3.70
N LYS A 92 13.20 7.76 -4.48
CA LYS A 92 12.93 8.39 -5.77
C LYS A 92 11.50 8.91 -5.83
N ARG A 93 11.36 10.19 -6.17
CA ARG A 93 10.12 10.81 -6.58
C ARG A 93 9.88 10.47 -8.05
N ASP A 94 8.68 10.02 -8.36
CA ASP A 94 8.24 9.81 -9.74
C ASP A 94 7.35 10.95 -10.24
N THR A 95 7.13 10.97 -11.55
CA THR A 95 6.27 11.95 -12.22
C THR A 95 4.78 11.68 -11.99
N GLY A 96 4.41 10.52 -11.44
CA GLY A 96 3.05 10.14 -11.06
C GLY A 96 2.59 10.75 -9.74
N GLY A 97 3.49 11.42 -9.01
CA GLY A 97 3.18 12.05 -7.73
C GLY A 97 3.41 11.15 -6.53
N PHE A 98 4.30 10.17 -6.65
CA PHE A 98 4.68 9.28 -5.55
C PHE A 98 6.17 9.37 -5.23
N VAL A 99 6.53 8.93 -4.04
CA VAL A 99 7.90 8.66 -3.62
C VAL A 99 8.01 7.19 -3.30
N THR A 100 8.93 6.49 -3.97
CA THR A 100 9.24 5.09 -3.72
C THR A 100 10.56 5.01 -2.94
N VAL A 101 10.51 4.34 -1.80
CA VAL A 101 11.68 4.00 -0.98
C VAL A 101 11.97 2.53 -1.19
N GLN A 102 13.21 2.20 -1.60
CA GLN A 102 13.68 0.83 -1.79
C GLN A 102 14.88 0.57 -0.88
N GLY A 103 14.93 -0.62 -0.30
CA GLY A 103 15.92 -0.98 0.69
C GLY A 103 16.10 -2.49 0.85
N GLU A 104 17.00 -2.86 1.75
CA GLU A 104 17.29 -4.23 2.12
C GLU A 104 17.20 -4.38 3.64
N LEU A 105 16.36 -5.32 4.09
CA LEU A 105 16.28 -5.73 5.49
C LEU A 105 17.20 -6.92 5.73
N THR A 106 18.19 -6.77 6.61
CA THR A 106 19.08 -7.85 7.01
C THR A 106 18.92 -8.18 8.49
N ASN A 107 18.81 -9.47 8.80
CA ASN A 107 18.89 -9.94 10.18
C ASN A 107 20.35 -10.21 10.56
N LYS A 108 20.95 -9.31 11.35
CA LYS A 108 22.30 -9.47 11.92
C LYS A 108 22.30 -10.12 13.31
N GLY A 109 21.12 -10.50 13.82
CA GLY A 109 20.96 -11.23 15.07
C GLY A 109 21.12 -12.74 14.89
N ASP A 110 20.69 -13.48 15.91
CA ASP A 110 20.81 -14.93 16.05
C ASP A 110 19.47 -15.68 16.01
N THR A 111 18.35 -14.96 16.01
CA THR A 111 16.99 -15.53 16.01
C THR A 111 16.16 -15.01 14.83
N PRO A 112 15.21 -15.79 14.30
CA PRO A 112 14.31 -15.32 13.24
C PRO A 112 13.45 -14.14 13.70
N VAL A 113 13.26 -13.15 12.83
CA VAL A 113 12.42 -11.97 13.11
C VAL A 113 11.20 -11.98 12.20
N ASN A 114 10.01 -11.97 12.82
CA ASN A 114 8.75 -11.93 12.10
C ASN A 114 8.36 -10.47 11.75
N PRO A 115 7.87 -10.21 10.53
CA PRO A 115 7.52 -8.86 10.05
C PRO A 115 6.28 -8.25 10.71
N SER A 116 5.48 -9.01 11.47
CA SER A 116 4.21 -8.55 12.07
C SER A 116 4.32 -7.35 13.00
N ALA A 117 5.51 -7.03 13.51
CA ALA A 117 5.71 -5.81 14.29
C ALA A 117 5.80 -4.55 13.42
N TRP A 118 6.15 -4.68 12.14
CA TRP A 118 6.45 -3.57 11.22
C TRP A 118 5.21 -2.97 10.56
N VAL A 119 4.08 -3.67 10.62
CA VAL A 119 2.78 -3.21 10.10
C VAL A 119 2.19 -2.03 10.91
N GLY A 120 2.63 -1.86 12.17
CA GLY A 120 2.08 -0.86 13.09
C GLY A 120 0.82 -1.35 13.81
N THR A 121 -0.01 -0.41 14.27
CA THR A 121 -1.16 -0.71 15.15
C THR A 121 -2.52 -0.32 14.57
N GLU A 122 -2.55 0.19 13.33
CA GLU A 122 -3.82 0.58 12.70
C GLU A 122 -4.56 -0.67 12.20
N THR A 123 -5.77 -0.87 12.69
CA THR A 123 -6.54 -2.10 12.54
C THR A 123 -6.73 -2.51 11.08
N THR A 124 -7.02 -1.55 10.20
CA THR A 124 -7.22 -1.83 8.77
C THR A 124 -5.93 -2.34 8.12
N ILE A 125 -4.78 -1.71 8.41
CA ILE A 125 -3.49 -2.21 7.91
C ILE A 125 -3.21 -3.61 8.44
N VAL A 126 -3.34 -3.81 9.75
CA VAL A 126 -2.99 -5.08 10.41
C VAL A 126 -3.80 -6.23 9.83
N ASN A 127 -5.09 -6.01 9.55
CA ASN A 127 -5.98 -7.03 8.99
C ASN A 127 -5.59 -7.46 7.57
N SER A 128 -5.17 -6.50 6.72
CA SER A 128 -4.89 -6.78 5.30
C SER A 128 -3.40 -6.96 5.00
N ASN A 129 -2.49 -6.61 5.92
CA ASN A 129 -1.04 -6.52 5.63
C ASN A 129 -0.16 -6.96 6.81
N LEU A 130 -0.64 -7.89 7.64
CA LEU A 130 0.05 -8.28 8.88
C LEU A 130 1.56 -8.49 8.68
N ASN A 131 1.96 -9.22 7.65
CA ASN A 131 3.36 -9.52 7.37
C ASN A 131 3.94 -8.59 6.29
N SER A 132 4.08 -7.31 6.59
CA SER A 132 4.56 -6.30 5.63
C SER A 132 5.33 -5.17 6.30
N VAL A 133 5.86 -4.27 5.49
CA VAL A 133 6.44 -2.99 5.92
C VAL A 133 5.43 -1.83 5.93
N ALA A 134 4.12 -2.12 5.93
CA ALA A 134 3.05 -1.12 5.77
C ALA A 134 2.96 -0.06 6.87
N GLY A 135 3.61 -0.26 8.03
CA GLY A 135 3.67 0.72 9.10
C GLY A 135 4.69 1.84 8.86
N ALA A 136 5.43 1.81 7.74
CA ALA A 136 6.41 2.85 7.46
C ALA A 136 5.75 4.22 7.22
N THR A 137 6.47 5.28 7.60
CA THR A 137 6.03 6.67 7.39
C THR A 137 7.18 7.57 6.96
N LEU A 138 6.84 8.63 6.22
CA LEU A 138 7.73 9.75 5.94
C LEU A 138 7.23 11.00 6.67
N VAL A 139 8.11 11.77 7.27
CA VAL A 139 7.77 13.04 7.93
C VAL A 139 8.52 14.17 7.27
N ASP A 140 7.79 15.05 6.59
CA ASP A 140 8.28 16.36 6.18
C ASP A 140 8.14 17.32 7.36
N LYS A 141 9.28 17.62 7.99
CA LYS A 141 9.34 18.56 9.12
C LYS A 141 9.02 19.99 8.69
N VAL A 142 9.39 20.38 7.47
CA VAL A 142 9.20 21.75 6.96
C VAL A 142 7.74 21.99 6.63
N GLY A 143 7.13 21.07 5.86
CA GLY A 143 5.70 21.09 5.55
C GLY A 143 4.80 20.63 6.70
N LYS A 144 5.38 20.15 7.81
CA LYS A 144 4.69 19.68 9.03
C LYS A 144 3.67 18.58 8.72
N LYS A 145 4.03 17.67 7.82
CA LYS A 145 3.15 16.60 7.35
C LYS A 145 3.81 15.25 7.55
N ARG A 146 3.01 14.27 7.98
CA ARG A 146 3.35 12.86 7.98
C ARG A 146 2.61 12.18 6.82
N TYR A 147 3.35 11.41 6.04
CA TYR A 147 2.89 10.64 4.91
C TYR A 147 2.94 9.16 5.28
N TYR A 148 1.85 8.45 5.01
CA TYR A 148 1.73 7.02 5.21
C TYR A 148 1.82 6.31 3.86
N ILE A 149 2.15 5.02 3.88
CA ILE A 149 2.16 4.18 2.68
C ILE A 149 0.81 4.23 1.97
N LEU A 150 0.85 4.27 0.63
CA LEU A 150 -0.32 4.19 -0.23
C LEU A 150 -1.05 2.86 -0.05
N ARG A 151 -2.37 2.87 -0.25
CA ARG A 151 -3.22 1.69 -0.12
C ARG A 151 -4.26 1.64 -1.22
N ASP A 152 -4.69 0.43 -1.55
CA ASP A 152 -5.87 0.22 -2.37
C ASP A 152 -7.17 0.36 -1.55
N THR A 153 -8.31 0.16 -2.22
CA THR A 153 -9.64 0.23 -1.60
C THR A 153 -9.92 -0.88 -0.59
N ASP A 154 -9.15 -1.97 -0.65
CA ASP A 154 -9.23 -3.12 0.27
C ASP A 154 -8.27 -2.97 1.47
N GLY A 155 -7.57 -1.83 1.54
CA GLY A 155 -6.60 -1.52 2.58
C GLY A 155 -5.26 -2.24 2.42
N ARG A 156 -5.00 -2.90 1.28
CA ARG A 156 -3.68 -3.49 0.99
C ARG A 156 -2.68 -2.39 0.69
N CYS A 157 -1.47 -2.50 1.25
CA CYS A 157 -0.42 -1.53 1.06
C CYS A 157 0.18 -1.65 -0.35
N LEU A 158 0.68 -0.53 -0.87
CA LEU A 158 1.59 -0.55 -1.99
C LEU A 158 3.03 -0.60 -1.46
N CYS A 159 3.37 -1.77 -0.95
CA CYS A 159 4.63 -2.07 -0.29
C CYS A 159 4.92 -3.57 -0.34
N THR A 160 6.13 -3.98 0.03
CA THR A 160 6.42 -5.42 0.18
C THR A 160 5.56 -6.04 1.28
N SER A 161 4.73 -7.00 0.88
CA SER A 161 3.79 -7.75 1.72
C SER A 161 4.11 -9.25 1.73
N ASP A 162 3.28 -10.03 2.44
CA ASP A 162 3.35 -11.50 2.52
C ASP A 162 4.73 -12.03 2.89
N MET A 163 5.44 -11.24 3.69
CA MET A 163 6.81 -11.51 4.06
C MET A 163 6.88 -12.71 5.01
N SER A 164 7.83 -13.60 4.75
CA SER A 164 8.22 -14.61 5.73
C SER A 164 9.13 -14.01 6.81
N ALA A 165 9.39 -14.76 7.88
CA ALA A 165 10.34 -14.33 8.90
C ALA A 165 11.75 -14.25 8.32
N VAL A 166 12.45 -13.14 8.59
CA VAL A 166 13.84 -12.94 8.16
C VAL A 166 14.75 -13.76 9.06
N GLN A 167 15.36 -14.79 8.47
CA GLN A 167 16.25 -15.71 9.19
C GLN A 167 17.60 -15.05 9.52
N PRO A 168 18.31 -15.49 10.58
CA PRO A 168 19.65 -15.00 10.90
C PRO A 168 20.61 -15.03 9.70
N GLY A 169 21.32 -13.92 9.49
CA GLY A 169 22.26 -13.75 8.38
C GLY A 169 21.61 -13.63 7.00
N LYS A 170 20.28 -13.63 6.90
CA LYS A 170 19.56 -13.44 5.63
C LYS A 170 19.12 -12.00 5.45
N SER A 171 18.94 -11.67 4.17
CA SER A 171 18.44 -10.39 3.71
C SER A 171 17.15 -10.56 2.92
N THR A 172 16.31 -9.53 2.92
CA THR A 172 15.08 -9.45 2.13
C THR A 172 14.97 -8.06 1.53
N PRO A 173 14.90 -7.91 0.19
CA PRO A 173 14.64 -6.61 -0.43
C PRO A 173 13.23 -6.16 -0.11
N VAL A 174 13.05 -4.85 0.05
CA VAL A 174 11.75 -4.24 0.33
C VAL A 174 11.55 -2.95 -0.43
N PHE A 175 10.30 -2.66 -0.79
CA PHE A 175 9.87 -1.38 -1.30
C PHE A 175 8.67 -0.85 -0.51
N MET A 176 8.55 0.48 -0.47
CA MET A 176 7.47 1.21 0.20
C MET A 176 7.12 2.44 -0.63
N GLN A 177 5.88 2.57 -1.09
CA GLN A 177 5.44 3.71 -1.88
C GLN A 177 4.54 4.65 -1.07
N PHE A 178 4.83 5.95 -1.19
CA PHE A 178 4.17 7.02 -0.46
C PHE A 178 3.62 8.06 -1.44
N PRO A 179 2.56 8.80 -1.07
CA PRO A 179 2.24 10.03 -1.78
C PRO A 179 3.42 11.00 -1.68
N ALA A 180 3.79 11.64 -2.79
CA ALA A 180 4.93 12.54 -2.81
C ALA A 180 4.68 13.78 -1.94
N PRO A 181 5.62 14.15 -1.06
CA PRO A 181 5.67 15.49 -0.51
C PRO A 181 5.83 16.54 -1.63
N PRO A 182 5.52 17.83 -1.37
CA PRO A 182 5.73 18.91 -2.34
C PRO A 182 7.11 18.84 -3.00
N SER A 183 7.23 19.25 -4.27
CA SER A 183 8.50 19.18 -5.02
C SER A 183 9.65 19.94 -4.36
N THR A 184 9.33 20.95 -3.53
CA THR A 184 10.30 21.70 -2.72
C THR A 184 10.84 20.91 -1.52
N THR A 185 10.24 19.78 -1.17
CA THR A 185 10.68 18.91 -0.07
C THR A 185 11.73 17.95 -0.62
N THR A 186 12.99 18.14 -0.22
CA THR A 186 14.12 17.31 -0.65
C THR A 186 14.60 16.34 0.43
N GLU A 187 14.09 16.48 1.65
CA GLU A 187 14.50 15.68 2.81
C GLU A 187 13.28 15.36 3.67
N VAL A 188 13.21 14.11 4.16
CA VAL A 188 12.15 13.61 5.03
C VAL A 188 12.75 12.67 6.08
N ASP A 189 12.15 12.62 7.26
CA ASP A 189 12.47 11.58 8.23
C ASP A 189 11.68 10.30 7.88
N PHE A 190 12.36 9.17 7.78
CA PHE A 190 11.76 7.86 7.62
C PHE A 190 11.65 7.13 8.95
N THR A 191 10.53 6.46 9.14
CA THR A 191 10.29 5.56 10.28
C THR A 191 9.71 4.24 9.80
N LEU A 192 10.16 3.14 10.39
CA LEU A 192 9.50 1.84 10.34
C LEU A 192 9.34 1.37 11.80
N PRO A 193 8.19 0.80 12.23
CA PRO A 193 8.03 0.35 13.60
C PRO A 193 9.13 -0.63 14.00
N THR A 194 9.63 -0.54 15.23
CA THR A 194 10.81 -1.26 15.78
C THR A 194 12.17 -0.83 15.23
N PHE A 195 12.24 0.15 14.33
CA PHE A 195 13.48 0.73 13.83
C PHE A 195 13.68 2.17 14.32
N ALA A 196 14.94 2.56 14.47
CA ALA A 196 15.31 3.95 14.67
C ALA A 196 14.94 4.81 13.45
N THR A 197 14.55 6.06 13.72
CA THR A 197 14.31 7.06 12.67
C THR A 197 15.60 7.41 11.94
N THR A 198 15.53 7.62 10.63
CA THR A 198 16.67 8.06 9.81
C THR A 198 16.23 9.11 8.80
N SER A 199 17.11 10.05 8.43
CA SER A 199 16.79 11.08 7.44
C SER A 199 17.09 10.58 6.03
N LEU A 200 16.17 10.83 5.09
CA LEU A 200 16.25 10.43 3.70
C LEU A 200 16.22 11.65 2.79
N LYS A 201 17.16 11.70 1.84
CA LYS A 201 17.11 12.64 0.72
C LYS A 201 16.30 12.05 -0.42
N ILE A 202 15.35 12.82 -0.92
CA ILE A 202 14.53 12.46 -2.08
C ILE A 202 15.25 12.93 -3.34
N SER A 203 15.45 12.01 -4.28
CA SER A 203 15.88 12.32 -5.63
C SER A 203 14.69 12.33 -6.59
N GLY A 204 14.76 13.08 -7.69
CA GLY A 204 13.65 13.25 -8.64
C GLY A 204 12.89 14.56 -8.45
#